data_AF-A0A946BCK8-F1
#
_entry.id   AF-A0A946BCK8-F1
#
_cell.length_a   1.000
_cell.length_b   1.000
_cell.length_c   1.000
_cell.angle_alpha   90.00
_cell.angle_beta   90.00
_cell.angle_gamma   90.00
#
_symmetry.space_group_name_H-M   'P 1'
#
loop_
_entity.id
_entity.type
_entity.pdbx_description
1 polymer ?
#
loop_
_entity_poly.entity_id
_entity_poly.type
_entity_poly.pdbx_seq_one_letter_code
_entity_poly.pdbx_strand_id
1 'polypeptide(L)'
;MTNASLLPQNHALIYKKLLACVKAFEFENALKICMQYHIIPSLADMERLIDDLVAQRESRVKGHPTHKLDTRIRALKRFRDHGCDPGQIIEKTTLEQGYNGKILIVAIMGGVIDRLTCLRSGDLWHREILQNTKNEIRDLGFSKSSVYELGGANVRFETNKDIVIFGTSDDFGPCDKVCASKLIQQVFKDRNIIVD
;
A
#
# COMPACT_ATOMS: atom_id res chain seq x y z
N MET A 1 -7.63 25.90 -41.65
CA MET A 1 -7.95 26.47 -40.32
C MET A 1 -7.51 25.46 -39.27
N THR A 2 -6.43 25.78 -38.58
CA THR A 2 -5.79 24.94 -37.55
C THR A 2 -6.60 24.98 -36.26
N ASN A 3 -7.24 23.86 -35.91
CA ASN A 3 -7.91 23.65 -34.62
C ASN A 3 -6.87 23.57 -33.49
N ALA A 4 -6.37 24.73 -33.05
CA ALA A 4 -5.40 24.83 -31.95
C ALA A 4 -6.06 25.15 -30.59
N SER A 5 -7.39 25.26 -30.50
CA SER A 5 -8.09 25.75 -29.29
C SER A 5 -8.72 24.68 -28.39
N LEU A 6 -8.73 23.40 -28.79
CA LEU A 6 -9.44 22.33 -28.05
C LEU A 6 -8.55 21.51 -27.09
N LEU A 7 -7.22 21.60 -27.22
CA LEU A 7 -6.26 20.84 -26.40
C LEU A 7 -6.11 21.34 -24.94
N PRO A 8 -6.03 22.66 -24.66
CA PRO A 8 -5.78 23.15 -23.29
C PRO A 8 -6.97 22.97 -22.34
N GLN A 9 -8.19 23.14 -22.85
CA GLN A 9 -9.42 23.03 -22.04
C GLN A 9 -9.66 21.59 -21.56
N ASN A 10 -9.28 20.60 -22.37
CA ASN A 10 -9.39 19.21 -21.99
C ASN A 10 -8.36 18.84 -20.91
N HIS A 11 -7.13 19.36 -21.03
CA HIS A 11 -6.06 19.10 -20.04
C HIS A 11 -6.39 19.69 -18.66
N ALA A 12 -6.87 20.93 -18.59
CA ALA A 12 -7.26 21.55 -17.31
C ALA A 12 -8.43 20.81 -16.64
N LEU A 13 -9.40 20.34 -17.43
CA LEU A 13 -10.52 19.56 -16.93
C LEU A 13 -10.08 18.19 -16.41
N ILE A 14 -9.19 17.50 -17.13
CA ILE A 14 -8.63 16.21 -16.72
C ILE A 14 -7.80 16.38 -15.44
N TYR A 15 -6.97 17.42 -15.35
CA TYR A 15 -6.21 17.73 -14.14
C TYR A 15 -7.12 18.00 -12.93
N LYS A 16 -8.21 18.74 -13.13
CA LYS A 16 -9.21 18.97 -12.07
C LYS A 16 -9.87 17.67 -11.61
N LYS A 17 -10.18 16.76 -12.55
CA LYS A 17 -10.71 15.42 -12.22
C LYS A 17 -9.70 14.58 -11.44
N LEU A 18 -8.42 14.62 -11.85
CA LEU A 18 -7.33 13.96 -11.15
C LEU A 18 -7.24 14.42 -9.69
N LEU A 19 -7.17 15.73 -9.45
CA LEU A 19 -7.11 16.28 -8.09
C LEU A 19 -8.36 15.93 -7.27
N ALA A 20 -9.54 15.88 -7.89
CA ALA A 20 -10.76 15.46 -7.21
C ALA A 20 -10.67 13.99 -6.75
N CYS A 21 -10.17 13.08 -7.60
CA CYS A 21 -9.95 11.68 -7.23
C CYS A 21 -8.92 11.55 -6.10
N VAL A 22 -7.80 12.27 -6.18
CA VAL A 22 -6.77 12.25 -5.12
C VAL A 22 -7.35 12.73 -3.79
N LYS A 23 -8.09 13.85 -3.79
CA LYS A 23 -8.75 14.41 -2.60
C LYS A 23 -9.80 13.46 -2.02
N ALA A 24 -10.50 12.71 -2.87
CA ALA A 24 -11.49 11.71 -2.46
C ALA A 24 -10.88 10.37 -2.01
N PHE A 25 -9.55 10.20 -2.09
CA PHE A 25 -8.86 8.92 -1.89
C PHE A 25 -9.32 7.82 -2.84
N GLU A 26 -9.63 8.19 -4.08
CA GLU A 26 -9.94 7.26 -5.16
C GLU A 26 -8.68 7.02 -6.00
N PHE A 27 -7.64 6.45 -5.38
CA PHE A 27 -6.33 6.32 -6.01
C PHE A 27 -6.36 5.45 -7.27
N GLU A 28 -7.20 4.43 -7.35
CA GLU A 28 -7.37 3.71 -8.61
C GLU A 28 -7.88 4.59 -9.75
N ASN A 29 -8.83 5.49 -9.48
CA ASN A 29 -9.34 6.40 -10.51
C ASN A 29 -8.28 7.45 -10.86
N ALA A 30 -7.57 7.98 -9.86
CA ALA A 30 -6.46 8.90 -10.07
C ALA A 30 -5.36 8.27 -10.93
N LEU A 31 -4.94 7.04 -10.61
CA LEU A 31 -3.93 6.29 -11.36
C LEU A 31 -4.37 6.01 -12.80
N LYS A 32 -5.64 5.66 -13.04
CA LYS A 32 -6.18 5.52 -14.40
C LYS A 32 -6.05 6.82 -15.20
N ILE A 33 -6.40 7.95 -14.59
CA ILE A 33 -6.25 9.26 -15.23
C ILE A 33 -4.78 9.53 -15.55
N CYS A 34 -3.88 9.30 -14.59
CA CYS A 34 -2.46 9.53 -14.80
C CYS A 34 -1.88 8.67 -15.92
N MET A 35 -2.19 7.37 -15.95
CA MET A 35 -1.71 6.43 -16.96
C MET A 35 -2.29 6.72 -18.34
N GLN A 36 -3.60 7.03 -18.42
CA GLN A 36 -4.27 7.27 -19.69
C GLN A 36 -3.85 8.59 -20.33
N TYR A 37 -3.68 9.64 -19.53
CA TYR A 37 -3.44 10.99 -20.03
C TYR A 37 -2.00 11.47 -19.84
N HIS A 38 -1.14 10.68 -19.20
CA HIS A 38 0.26 11.02 -18.89
C HIS A 38 0.39 12.32 -18.08
N ILE A 39 -0.50 12.49 -17.11
CA ILE A 39 -0.57 13.67 -16.23
C ILE A 39 -0.29 13.22 -14.80
N ILE A 40 0.49 14.01 -14.05
CA ILE A 40 0.73 13.80 -12.62
C ILE A 40 0.34 15.06 -11.85
N PRO A 41 -0.15 14.96 -10.60
CA PRO A 41 -0.37 16.13 -9.76
C PRO A 41 0.94 16.88 -9.52
N SER A 42 0.87 18.20 -9.48
CA SER A 42 2.01 19.03 -9.11
C SER A 42 2.41 18.80 -7.65
N LEU A 43 3.69 18.99 -7.34
CA LEU A 43 4.20 18.86 -5.97
C LEU A 43 3.45 19.79 -5.01
N ALA A 44 3.22 21.04 -5.40
CA ALA A 44 2.52 22.03 -4.60
C ALA A 44 1.06 21.64 -4.29
N ASP A 45 0.34 21.03 -5.25
CA ASP A 45 -1.02 20.55 -5.01
C ASP A 45 -1.03 19.33 -4.08
N MET A 46 -0.05 18.44 -4.21
CA MET A 46 0.10 17.29 -3.31
C MET A 46 0.43 17.72 -1.88
N GLU A 47 1.36 18.67 -1.70
CA GLU A 47 1.70 19.23 -0.40
C GLU A 47 0.48 19.87 0.27
N ARG A 48 -0.28 20.69 -0.47
CA ARG A 48 -1.53 21.28 0.04
C ARG A 48 -2.52 20.21 0.52
N LEU A 49 -2.73 19.14 -0.26
CA LEU A 49 -3.63 18.05 0.13
C LEU A 49 -3.15 17.30 1.37
N ILE A 50 -1.84 17.10 1.51
CA ILE A 50 -1.23 16.46 2.67
C ILE A 50 -1.41 17.35 3.92
N ASP A 51 -1.10 18.64 3.81
CA ASP A 51 -1.20 19.59 4.91
C ASP A 51 -2.64 19.74 5.40
N ASP A 52 -3.62 19.80 4.49
CA ASP A 52 -5.05 19.82 4.82
C ASP A 52 -5.45 18.61 5.70
N LEU A 53 -4.88 17.43 5.45
CA LEU A 53 -5.17 16.23 6.23
C LEU A 53 -4.41 16.18 7.55
N VAL A 54 -3.18 16.68 7.58
CA VAL A 54 -2.42 16.84 8.81
C VAL A 54 -3.16 17.78 9.75
N ALA A 55 -3.63 18.93 9.24
CA ALA A 55 -4.45 19.87 10.01
C ALA A 55 -5.74 19.23 10.53
N GLN A 56 -6.45 18.45 9.69
CA GLN A 56 -7.64 17.69 10.11
C GLN A 56 -7.34 16.63 11.18
N ARG A 57 -6.17 16.01 11.13
CA ARG A 57 -5.72 15.03 12.12
C ARG A 57 -5.44 15.71 13.45
N GLU A 58 -4.74 16.84 13.43
CA GLU A 58 -4.37 17.63 14.60
C GLU A 58 -5.58 18.30 15.27
N SER A 59 -6.59 18.68 14.49
CA SER A 59 -7.83 19.27 15.01
C SER A 59 -8.76 18.25 15.70
N ARG A 60 -8.51 16.93 15.56
CA ARG A 60 -9.29 15.92 16.26
C ARG A 60 -8.84 15.83 17.72
N VAL A 61 -9.82 15.93 18.63
CA VAL A 61 -9.63 15.88 20.09
C VAL A 61 -8.75 14.67 20.48
N LYS A 62 -7.77 14.90 21.36
CA LYS A 62 -6.92 13.86 21.97
C LYS A 62 -7.81 12.73 22.51
N GLY A 63 -7.74 11.55 21.88
CA GLY A 63 -8.45 10.35 22.32
C GLY A 63 -9.20 9.58 21.23
N HIS A 64 -9.41 10.14 20.04
CA HIS A 64 -10.02 9.40 18.93
C HIS A 64 -8.98 8.73 18.04
N PRO A 65 -9.18 7.46 17.62
CA PRO A 65 -8.26 6.78 16.72
C PRO A 65 -8.14 7.52 15.37
N THR A 66 -6.94 8.02 15.05
CA THR A 66 -6.64 8.71 13.78
C THR A 66 -6.16 7.77 12.68
N HIS A 67 -6.16 6.46 12.92
CA HIS A 67 -5.53 5.45 12.07
C HIS A 67 -5.86 5.60 10.58
N LYS A 68 -7.13 5.92 10.26
CA LYS A 68 -7.56 6.15 8.87
C LYS A 68 -6.91 7.38 8.24
N LEU A 69 -6.77 8.48 8.97
CA LEU A 69 -6.08 9.69 8.48
C LEU A 69 -4.58 9.44 8.36
N ASP A 70 -3.97 8.72 9.30
CA ASP A 70 -2.56 8.36 9.23
C ASP A 70 -2.23 7.52 7.99
N THR A 71 -3.04 6.50 7.71
CA THR A 71 -2.93 5.68 6.49
C THR A 71 -3.07 6.52 5.23
N ARG A 72 -4.06 7.41 5.20
CA ARG A 72 -4.33 8.32 4.09
C ARG A 72 -3.19 9.30 3.82
N ILE A 73 -2.63 9.91 4.87
CA ILE A 73 -1.47 10.80 4.77
C ILE A 73 -0.26 10.04 4.23
N ARG A 74 0.02 8.82 4.74
CA ARG A 74 1.09 7.96 4.21
C ARG A 74 0.89 7.65 2.72
N ALA A 75 -0.34 7.32 2.33
CA ALA A 75 -0.68 7.01 0.95
C ALA A 75 -0.40 8.20 0.00
N LEU A 76 -0.81 9.41 0.40
CA LEU A 76 -0.54 10.62 -0.38
C LEU A 76 0.94 10.96 -0.48
N LYS A 77 1.69 10.81 0.62
CA LYS A 77 3.15 10.98 0.60
C LYS A 77 3.81 10.03 -0.38
N ARG A 78 3.43 8.74 -0.37
CA ARG A 78 3.94 7.78 -1.34
C ARG A 78 3.53 8.07 -2.77
N PHE A 79 2.28 8.46 -3.00
CA PHE A 79 1.81 8.88 -4.32
C PHE A 79 2.61 10.08 -4.84
N ARG A 80 2.92 11.05 -3.98
CA ARG A 80 3.77 12.20 -4.31
C ARG A 80 5.21 11.76 -4.63
N ASP A 81 5.79 10.89 -3.81
CA ASP A 81 7.21 10.54 -3.89
C ASP A 81 7.52 9.53 -5.00
N HIS A 82 6.57 8.67 -5.32
CA HIS A 82 6.75 7.56 -6.26
C HIS A 82 5.84 7.64 -7.50
N GLY A 83 5.01 8.68 -7.58
CA GLY A 83 4.12 8.91 -8.71
C GLY A 83 3.07 7.81 -8.84
N CYS A 84 2.88 7.33 -10.07
CA CYS A 84 1.74 6.53 -10.47
C CYS A 84 2.00 5.02 -10.50
N ASP A 85 3.00 4.55 -9.73
CA ASP A 85 3.27 3.12 -9.57
C ASP A 85 2.52 2.57 -8.33
N PRO A 86 1.47 1.74 -8.51
CA PRO A 86 0.76 1.11 -7.39
C PRO A 86 1.69 0.32 -6.46
N GLY A 87 2.75 -0.30 -7.01
CA GLY A 87 3.71 -1.12 -6.28
C GLY A 87 4.66 -0.32 -5.37
N GLN A 88 4.67 1.01 -5.51
CA GLN A 88 5.39 1.91 -4.61
C GLN A 88 4.47 2.61 -3.61
N ILE A 89 3.18 2.69 -3.90
CA ILE A 89 2.17 3.25 -2.99
C ILE A 89 1.81 2.24 -1.89
N ILE A 90 1.65 0.97 -2.26
CA ILE A 90 1.33 -0.12 -1.33
C ILE A 90 2.64 -0.70 -0.79
N GLU A 91 2.77 -0.77 0.54
CA GLU A 91 3.93 -1.41 1.16
C GLU A 91 3.98 -2.90 0.83
N LYS A 92 5.14 -3.35 0.32
CA LYS A 92 5.38 -4.76 0.04
C LYS A 92 5.52 -5.62 1.29
N THR A 93 5.86 -5.03 2.43
CA THR A 93 5.93 -5.72 3.72
C THR A 93 5.61 -4.78 4.87
N THR A 94 4.88 -5.29 5.87
CA THR A 94 4.61 -4.58 7.15
C THR A 94 5.48 -5.11 8.29
N LEU A 95 6.46 -5.97 7.99
CA LEU A 95 7.27 -6.63 9.00
C LEU A 95 8.20 -5.63 9.70
N GLU A 96 8.08 -5.52 11.01
CA GLU A 96 8.90 -4.62 11.83
C GLU A 96 10.13 -5.33 12.40
N GLN A 97 11.16 -4.54 12.73
CA GLN A 97 12.40 -5.04 13.33
C GLN A 97 12.12 -5.71 14.68
N GLY A 98 12.54 -6.96 14.84
CA GLY A 98 12.38 -7.72 16.10
C GLY A 98 11.01 -8.41 16.22
N TYR A 99 10.19 -8.36 15.18
CA TYR A 99 8.86 -8.97 15.18
C TYR A 99 8.91 -10.49 15.30
N ASN A 100 8.12 -11.06 16.22
CA ASN A 100 7.99 -12.50 16.39
C ASN A 100 6.51 -12.88 16.34
N GLY A 101 6.08 -13.54 15.27
CA GLY A 101 4.66 -13.83 15.11
C GLY A 101 4.29 -14.34 13.72
N LYS A 102 3.04 -14.13 13.32
CA LYS A 102 2.51 -14.67 12.07
C LYS A 102 2.76 -13.74 10.90
N ILE A 103 2.99 -14.34 9.76
CA ILE A 103 3.05 -13.66 8.46
C ILE A 103 2.09 -14.32 7.49
N LEU A 104 1.52 -13.52 6.60
CA LEU A 104 0.66 -13.93 5.50
C LEU A 104 1.22 -13.36 4.20
N ILE A 105 1.40 -14.21 3.19
CA ILE A 105 1.65 -13.73 1.83
C ILE A 105 0.31 -13.50 1.16
N VAL A 106 0.15 -12.35 0.52
CA VAL A 106 -1.08 -11.98 -0.18
C VAL A 106 -0.77 -11.55 -1.61
N ALA A 107 -1.72 -11.78 -2.51
CA ALA A 107 -1.77 -11.17 -3.83
C ALA A 107 -2.86 -10.10 -3.86
N ILE A 108 -2.51 -8.92 -4.36
CA ILE A 108 -3.43 -7.84 -4.65
C ILE A 108 -3.54 -7.75 -6.17
N MET A 109 -4.76 -7.82 -6.70
CA MET A 109 -5.01 -7.78 -8.15
C MET A 109 -6.38 -7.20 -8.46
N GLY A 110 -6.55 -6.70 -9.70
CA GLY A 110 -7.74 -6.02 -10.15
C GLY A 110 -7.62 -4.50 -10.12
N GLY A 111 -8.60 -3.79 -10.68
CA GLY A 111 -8.59 -2.34 -10.75
C GLY A 111 -7.52 -1.80 -11.70
N VAL A 112 -6.41 -1.29 -11.14
CA VAL A 112 -5.20 -0.83 -11.85
C VAL A 112 -3.98 -1.69 -11.55
N ILE A 113 -4.13 -2.69 -10.69
CA ILE A 113 -3.07 -3.58 -10.24
C ILE A 113 -3.21 -4.88 -11.01
N ASP A 114 -2.24 -5.21 -11.85
CA ASP A 114 -2.19 -6.52 -12.51
C ASP A 114 -1.98 -7.63 -11.46
N ARG A 115 -0.83 -7.57 -10.78
CA ARG A 115 -0.55 -8.40 -9.60
C ARG A 115 0.53 -7.76 -8.73
N LEU A 116 0.25 -7.62 -7.45
CA LEU A 116 1.22 -7.20 -6.44
C LEU A 116 1.24 -8.22 -5.30
N THR A 117 2.40 -8.83 -5.06
CA THR A 117 2.59 -9.75 -3.94
C THR A 117 3.19 -9.00 -2.75
N CYS A 118 2.55 -9.14 -1.60
CA CYS A 118 2.95 -8.49 -0.35
C CYS A 118 3.04 -9.49 0.80
N LEU A 119 3.84 -9.14 1.80
CA LEU A 119 3.90 -9.81 3.10
C LEU A 119 3.17 -8.94 4.13
N ARG A 120 2.34 -9.56 4.96
CA ARG A 120 1.62 -8.90 6.05
C ARG A 120 1.88 -9.64 7.36
N SER A 121 2.27 -8.90 8.39
CA SER A 121 2.53 -9.41 9.74
C SER A 121 1.36 -9.10 10.66
N GLY A 122 1.15 -9.94 11.68
CA GLY A 122 0.16 -9.68 12.72
C GLY A 122 0.08 -10.78 13.77
N ASP A 123 -0.25 -10.42 15.00
CA ASP A 123 -0.24 -11.37 16.13
C ASP A 123 -1.50 -12.24 16.19
N LEU A 124 -2.52 -11.78 15.46
CA LEU A 124 -3.84 -12.37 15.29
C LEU A 124 -3.84 -13.64 14.42
N TRP A 125 -5.01 -14.20 14.15
CA TRP A 125 -5.16 -15.34 13.23
C TRP A 125 -4.85 -14.92 11.78
N HIS A 126 -4.40 -15.84 10.93
CA HIS A 126 -4.09 -15.50 9.54
C HIS A 126 -5.30 -14.92 8.80
N ARG A 127 -6.52 -15.42 9.06
CA ARG A 127 -7.76 -14.82 8.53
C ARG A 127 -7.99 -13.37 8.95
N GLU A 128 -7.56 -12.98 10.14
CA GLU A 128 -7.66 -11.60 10.63
C GLU A 128 -6.61 -10.71 9.98
N ILE A 129 -5.39 -11.23 9.75
CA ILE A 129 -4.37 -10.54 8.94
C ILE A 129 -4.92 -10.26 7.53
N LEU A 130 -5.56 -11.26 6.89
CA LEU A 130 -6.17 -11.08 5.57
C LEU A 130 -7.28 -10.01 5.60
N GLN A 131 -8.17 -10.04 6.59
CA GLN A 131 -9.25 -9.06 6.71
C GLN A 131 -8.72 -7.64 6.95
N ASN A 132 -7.70 -7.49 7.79
CA ASN A 132 -7.03 -6.22 8.03
C ASN A 132 -6.35 -5.71 6.77
N THR A 133 -5.72 -6.58 5.99
CA THR A 133 -5.11 -6.24 4.70
C THR A 133 -6.18 -5.76 3.71
N LYS A 134 -7.33 -6.44 3.61
CA LYS A 134 -8.45 -5.99 2.76
C LYS A 134 -8.93 -4.58 3.16
N ASN A 135 -8.99 -4.29 4.45
CA ASN A 135 -9.37 -2.98 4.95
C ASN A 135 -8.30 -1.91 4.64
N GLU A 136 -7.02 -2.24 4.84
CA GLU A 136 -5.87 -1.39 4.50
C GLU A 136 -5.91 -0.98 3.01
N ILE A 137 -5.98 -1.95 2.10
CA ILE A 137 -5.98 -1.71 0.65
C ILE A 137 -7.18 -0.83 0.23
N ARG A 138 -8.35 -1.04 0.85
CA ARG A 138 -9.52 -0.18 0.62
C ARG A 138 -9.30 1.24 1.16
N ASP A 139 -8.74 1.39 2.35
CA ASP A 139 -8.48 2.70 2.97
C ASP A 139 -7.38 3.48 2.25
N LEU A 140 -6.46 2.79 1.57
CA LEU A 140 -5.48 3.37 0.64
C LEU A 140 -6.12 3.87 -0.68
N GLY A 141 -7.38 3.53 -0.96
CA GLY A 141 -8.09 3.98 -2.16
C GLY A 141 -8.11 2.99 -3.32
N PHE A 142 -7.79 1.71 -3.05
CA PHE A 142 -7.83 0.62 -4.04
C PHE A 142 -9.08 -0.25 -3.85
N SER A 143 -10.26 0.38 -3.97
CA SER A 143 -11.55 -0.27 -3.67
C SER A 143 -12.03 -1.29 -4.71
N LYS A 144 -11.50 -1.25 -5.94
CA LYS A 144 -11.78 -2.21 -7.02
C LYS A 144 -10.74 -3.33 -7.08
N SER A 145 -9.68 -3.25 -6.28
CA SER A 145 -8.68 -4.30 -6.12
C SER A 145 -9.14 -5.33 -5.10
N SER A 146 -8.86 -6.59 -5.38
CA SER A 146 -9.13 -7.72 -4.48
C SER A 146 -7.83 -8.21 -3.85
N VAL A 147 -7.92 -8.71 -2.62
CA VAL A 147 -6.80 -9.26 -1.87
C VAL A 147 -7.07 -10.74 -1.62
N TYR A 148 -6.13 -11.58 -2.04
CA TYR A 148 -6.16 -13.04 -1.93
C TYR A 148 -4.97 -13.50 -1.08
N GLU A 149 -5.21 -14.46 -0.21
CA GLU A 149 -4.18 -15.20 0.49
C GLU A 149 -3.35 -16.08 -0.49
N LEU A 150 -2.06 -16.21 -0.20
CA LEU A 150 -1.13 -17.14 -0.86
C LEU A 150 -0.45 -18.06 0.17
N GLY A 151 -1.14 -18.32 1.27
CA GLY A 151 -0.64 -19.09 2.42
C GLY A 151 0.05 -18.23 3.48
N GLY A 152 0.28 -18.83 4.64
CA GLY A 152 0.90 -18.18 5.79
C GLY A 152 2.00 -19.02 6.44
N ALA A 153 2.76 -18.36 7.31
CA ALA A 153 3.81 -18.94 8.13
C ALA A 153 3.96 -18.12 9.42
N ASN A 154 4.96 -18.47 10.22
CA ASN A 154 5.49 -17.66 11.31
C ASN A 154 6.87 -17.13 10.96
N VAL A 155 7.26 -16.07 11.66
CA VAL A 155 8.59 -15.48 11.57
C VAL A 155 9.11 -15.21 12.99
N ARG A 156 10.42 -15.39 13.18
CA ARG A 156 11.13 -15.05 14.42
C ARG A 156 12.44 -14.35 14.11
N PHE A 157 12.68 -13.22 14.76
CA PHE A 157 13.96 -12.51 14.73
C PHE A 157 14.86 -13.04 15.83
N GLU A 158 16.03 -13.51 15.44
CA GLU A 158 17.05 -14.02 16.34
C GLU A 158 18.06 -12.93 16.73
N THR A 159 18.76 -13.15 17.84
CA THR A 159 19.80 -12.22 18.34
C THR A 159 21.05 -12.22 17.46
N ASN A 160 21.31 -13.31 16.73
CA ASN A 160 22.46 -13.49 15.84
C ASN A 160 22.28 -12.85 14.44
N LYS A 161 21.29 -11.96 14.29
CA LYS A 161 20.86 -11.33 13.03
C LYS A 161 20.10 -12.24 12.06
N ASP A 162 19.80 -13.47 12.42
CA ASP A 162 18.97 -14.32 11.58
C ASP A 162 17.48 -13.95 11.73
N ILE A 163 16.73 -14.18 10.66
CA ILE A 163 15.27 -14.18 10.65
C ILE A 163 14.83 -15.55 10.16
N VAL A 164 14.14 -16.30 11.01
CA VAL A 164 13.67 -17.65 10.71
C VAL A 164 12.22 -17.59 10.26
N ILE A 165 11.91 -18.16 9.10
CA ILE A 165 10.55 -18.37 8.59
C ILE A 165 10.20 -19.84 8.76
N PHE A 166 9.13 -20.14 9.50
CA PHE A 166 8.80 -21.52 9.88
C PHE A 166 7.28 -21.74 9.98
N GLY A 167 6.86 -23.01 10.02
CA GLY A 167 5.47 -23.40 10.18
C GLY A 167 4.58 -23.06 8.97
N THR A 168 3.27 -23.17 9.16
CA THR A 168 2.23 -23.01 8.13
C THR A 168 0.99 -22.33 8.71
N SER A 169 0.09 -21.85 7.85
CA SER A 169 -1.24 -21.39 8.28
C SER A 169 -2.22 -22.55 8.39
N ASP A 170 -2.98 -22.61 9.47
CA ASP A 170 -4.10 -23.55 9.61
C ASP A 170 -5.29 -23.15 8.72
N ASP A 171 -5.50 -21.84 8.52
CA ASP A 171 -6.59 -21.31 7.69
C ASP A 171 -6.29 -21.44 6.19
N PHE A 172 -5.02 -21.27 5.78
CA PHE A 172 -4.64 -21.06 4.37
C PHE A 172 -3.48 -21.91 3.87
N GLY A 173 -2.99 -22.86 4.68
CA GLY A 173 -1.87 -23.71 4.33
C GLY A 173 -0.51 -22.99 4.29
N PRO A 174 0.53 -23.67 3.78
CA PRO A 174 1.87 -23.11 3.67
C PRO A 174 1.94 -21.97 2.64
N CYS A 175 2.72 -20.93 2.94
CA CYS A 175 3.15 -19.98 1.91
C CYS A 175 4.41 -20.47 1.17
N ASP A 176 4.71 -19.84 0.03
CA ASP A 176 6.04 -19.89 -0.57
C ASP A 176 7.03 -19.10 0.30
N LYS A 177 7.80 -19.82 1.14
CA LYS A 177 8.79 -19.24 2.05
C LYS A 177 9.99 -18.64 1.32
N VAL A 178 10.27 -19.07 0.07
CA VAL A 178 11.30 -18.42 -0.76
C VAL A 178 10.80 -17.05 -1.21
N CYS A 179 9.54 -16.93 -1.61
CA CYS A 179 8.91 -15.64 -1.89
C CYS A 179 8.92 -14.75 -0.63
N ALA A 180 8.51 -15.29 0.52
CA ALA A 180 8.54 -14.57 1.80
C ALA A 180 9.95 -14.05 2.13
N SER A 181 10.98 -14.89 1.99
CA SER A 181 12.37 -14.51 2.25
C SER A 181 12.82 -13.31 1.40
N LYS A 182 12.46 -13.29 0.10
CA LYS A 182 12.80 -12.19 -0.81
C LYS A 182 12.14 -10.88 -0.39
N LEU A 183 10.88 -10.93 0.06
CA LEU A 183 10.16 -9.74 0.55
C LEU A 183 10.77 -9.20 1.85
N ILE A 184 11.20 -10.09 2.76
CA ILE A 184 11.87 -9.70 4.00
C ILE A 184 13.27 -9.11 3.70
N GLN A 185 14.05 -9.74 2.82
CA GLN A 185 15.40 -9.30 2.46
C GLN A 185 15.43 -7.89 1.83
N GLN A 186 14.36 -7.47 1.16
CA GLN A 186 14.24 -6.11 0.60
C GLN A 186 14.30 -5.03 1.69
N VAL A 187 13.81 -5.33 2.90
CA VAL A 187 13.79 -4.42 4.04
C VAL A 187 14.99 -4.64 4.96
N PHE A 188 15.30 -5.89 5.27
CA PHE A 188 16.40 -6.25 6.19
C PHE A 188 17.61 -6.76 5.42
N LYS A 189 18.28 -5.86 4.69
CA LYS A 189 19.37 -6.20 3.76
C LYS A 189 20.60 -6.81 4.43
N ASP A 190 20.81 -6.53 5.72
CA ASP A 190 21.96 -6.95 6.50
C ASP A 190 21.70 -8.20 7.36
N ARG A 191 20.53 -8.83 7.19
CA ARG A 191 20.12 -10.02 7.95
C ARG A 191 20.08 -11.25 7.06
N ASN A 192 20.38 -12.40 7.67
CA ASN A 192 20.25 -13.69 7.01
C ASN A 192 18.82 -14.20 7.19
N ILE A 193 18.23 -14.73 6.13
CA ILE A 193 16.90 -15.33 6.19
C ILE A 193 17.03 -16.85 6.11
N ILE A 194 16.53 -17.54 7.14
CA ILE A 194 16.50 -19.00 7.22
C ILE A 194 15.07 -19.47 6.94
N VAL A 195 14.93 -20.43 6.03
CA VAL A 195 13.65 -21.05 5.69
C VAL A 195 13.66 -22.47 6.23
N ASP A 196 12.70 -22.76 7.11
CA ASP A 196 12.43 -24.07 7.69
C ASP A 196 11.11 -24.64 7.16
#